data_AF-A0A7Y7B3W0-F1
#
_entry.id   AF-A0A7Y7B3W0-F1
#
_cell.length_a   1.000
_cell.length_b   1.000
_cell.length_c   1.000
_cell.angle_alpha   90.00
_cell.angle_beta   90.00
_cell.angle_gamma   90.00
#
_symmetry.space_group_name_H-M   'P 1'
#
loop_
_entity.id
_entity.type
_entity.pdbx_description
1 polymer ?
#
loop_
_entity_poly.entity_id
_entity_poly.type
_entity_poly.pdbx_seq_one_letter_code
_entity_poly.pdbx_strand_id
1 'polypeptide(L)'
;MTTRACAANPPFATEEITGTISRTLAALPCADTVEGLLSDLKGHINELLPVVEGKDWARCGQVTMVGLMTDVVRDKLTHEPAGVAARCVYAQELARVCRGLLGLALTEPGDEQRHQAAR
;
A
#
# COMPACT_ATOMS: atom_id res chain seq x y z
N MET A 1 25.88 -21.68 13.50
CA MET A 1 26.01 -20.22 13.31
C MET A 1 24.88 -19.78 12.39
N THR A 2 23.78 -19.30 12.98
CA THR A 2 22.64 -18.76 12.25
C THR A 2 22.98 -17.33 11.84
N THR A 3 23.26 -17.13 10.56
CA THR A 3 23.38 -15.81 9.98
C THR A 3 22.02 -15.13 10.12
N ARG A 4 21.91 -14.23 11.10
CA ARG A 4 20.80 -13.32 11.25
C ARG A 4 20.82 -12.46 10.00
N ALA A 5 19.97 -12.77 9.02
CA ALA A 5 19.75 -11.88 7.89
C ALA A 5 19.34 -10.54 8.51
N CYS A 6 20.22 -9.54 8.42
CA CYS A 6 19.84 -8.17 8.66
C CYS A 6 18.62 -7.94 7.77
N ALA A 7 17.47 -7.66 8.37
CA ALA A 7 16.33 -7.18 7.61
C ALA A 7 16.85 -6.00 6.79
N ALA A 8 16.94 -6.19 5.47
CA ALA A 8 17.29 -5.10 4.59
C ALA A 8 16.27 -4.01 4.89
N ASN A 9 16.74 -2.81 5.22
CA ASN A 9 15.83 -1.69 5.39
C ASN A 9 15.03 -1.60 4.09
N PRO A 10 13.69 -1.62 4.16
CA PRO A 10 12.88 -1.50 2.96
C PRO A 10 13.28 -0.22 2.23
N PRO A 11 13.20 -0.18 0.89
CA PRO A 11 13.66 0.96 0.09
C PRO A 11 12.74 2.19 0.22
N PHE A 12 11.91 2.24 1.27
CA PHE A 12 10.90 3.25 1.55
C PHE A 12 10.75 3.47 3.06
N ALA A 13 10.26 4.65 3.43
CA ALA A 13 10.12 5.07 4.83
C ALA A 13 8.87 4.45 5.50
N THR A 14 8.95 3.19 5.93
CA THR A 14 7.83 2.44 6.53
C THR A 14 7.11 3.19 7.66
N GLU A 15 7.85 3.87 8.54
CA GLU A 15 7.26 4.63 9.66
C GLU A 15 6.43 5.83 9.17
N GLU A 16 6.91 6.53 8.15
CA GLU A 16 6.23 7.68 7.56
C GLU A 16 4.94 7.25 6.84
N ILE A 17 5.02 6.18 6.04
CA ILE A 17 3.88 5.58 5.36
C ILE A 17 2.84 5.14 6.39
N THR A 18 3.28 4.41 7.43
CA THR A 18 2.39 3.92 8.51
C THR A 18 1.75 5.07 9.28
N GLY A 19 2.51 6.14 9.55
CA GLY A 19 2.00 7.35 10.20
C GLY A 19 0.93 8.03 9.36
N THR A 20 1.16 8.20 8.06
CA THR A 20 0.21 8.82 7.12
C THR A 20 -1.07 8.00 6.99
N ILE A 21 -0.95 6.67 6.84
CA ILE A 21 -2.09 5.74 6.82
C ILE A 21 -2.89 5.85 8.12
N SER A 22 -2.21 5.82 9.27
CA SER A 22 -2.87 5.82 10.58
C SER A 22 -3.60 7.14 10.84
N ARG A 23 -2.97 8.28 10.56
CA ARG A 23 -3.60 9.60 10.66
C ARG A 23 -4.84 9.69 9.76
N THR A 24 -4.74 9.21 8.53
CA THR A 24 -5.86 9.25 7.60
C THR A 24 -6.99 8.35 8.09
N LEU A 25 -6.72 7.11 8.50
CA LEU A 25 -7.78 6.17 8.88
C LEU A 25 -8.37 6.42 10.27
N ALA A 26 -7.73 7.23 11.11
CA ALA A 26 -8.22 7.55 12.45
C ALA A 26 -9.48 8.44 12.43
N ALA A 27 -9.59 9.34 11.46
CA ALA A 27 -10.74 10.21 11.31
C ALA A 27 -10.89 10.66 9.85
N LEU A 28 -12.12 10.97 9.42
CA LEU A 28 -12.34 11.54 8.10
C LEU A 28 -11.60 12.89 8.00
N PRO A 29 -10.74 13.10 6.99
CA PRO A 29 -10.04 14.37 6.84
C PRO A 29 -11.02 15.50 6.52
N CYS A 30 -10.61 16.73 6.82
CA CYS A 30 -11.37 17.94 6.54
C CYS A 30 -10.84 18.66 5.29
N ALA A 31 -11.53 19.72 4.87
CA ALA A 31 -11.14 20.54 3.72
C ALA A 31 -9.69 21.03 3.78
N ASP A 32 -9.21 21.39 4.97
CA ASP A 32 -7.87 21.97 5.16
C ASP A 32 -6.74 20.95 5.07
N THR A 33 -7.04 19.66 5.30
CA THR A 33 -6.01 18.61 5.41
C THR A 33 -6.06 17.60 4.27
N VAL A 34 -7.20 17.50 3.56
CA VAL A 34 -7.41 16.46 2.55
C VAL A 34 -6.44 16.56 1.37
N GLU A 35 -6.04 17.75 0.95
CA GLU A 35 -5.12 17.92 -0.18
C GLU A 35 -3.72 17.39 0.12
N GLY A 36 -3.16 17.76 1.29
CA GLY A 36 -1.87 17.26 1.75
C GLY A 36 -1.88 15.74 1.92
N LEU A 37 -2.92 15.20 2.56
CA LEU A 37 -3.06 13.76 2.75
C LEU A 37 -3.18 13.00 1.42
N LEU A 38 -3.92 13.54 0.45
CA LEU A 38 -4.01 12.93 -0.88
C LEU A 38 -2.67 12.95 -1.60
N SER A 39 -1.92 14.05 -1.51
CA SER A 39 -0.57 14.14 -2.08
C SER A 39 0.34 13.07 -1.48
N ASP A 40 0.41 12.99 -0.15
CA ASP A 40 1.25 12.03 0.56
C ASP A 40 0.87 10.58 0.21
N LEU A 41 -0.42 10.24 0.28
CA LEU A 41 -0.90 8.89 0.00
C LEU A 41 -0.62 8.45 -1.44
N LYS A 42 -0.80 9.34 -2.41
CA LYS A 42 -0.45 9.04 -3.81
C LYS A 42 1.05 8.85 -3.98
N GLY A 43 1.87 9.67 -3.32
CA GLY A 43 3.32 9.50 -3.29
C GLY A 43 3.71 8.13 -2.77
N HIS A 44 3.20 7.75 -1.60
CA HIS A 44 3.45 6.44 -0.98
C HIS A 44 2.98 5.28 -1.86
N ILE A 45 1.82 5.38 -2.52
CA ILE A 45 1.35 4.35 -3.45
C ILE A 45 2.31 4.21 -4.64
N ASN A 46 2.76 5.33 -5.23
CA ASN A 46 3.71 5.31 -6.36
C ASN A 46 5.09 4.77 -5.97
N GLU A 47 5.48 4.90 -4.70
CA GLU A 47 6.70 4.32 -4.15
C GLU A 47 6.56 2.80 -3.91
N LEU A 48 5.40 2.36 -3.40
CA LEU A 48 5.14 0.95 -3.07
C LEU A 48 4.88 0.07 -4.30
N LEU A 49 4.19 0.59 -5.31
CA LEU A 49 3.79 -0.19 -6.49
C LEU A 49 4.97 -0.90 -7.17
N PRO A 50 6.09 -0.23 -7.52
CA PRO A 50 7.24 -0.88 -8.14
C PRO A 50 7.86 -1.98 -7.26
N VAL A 51 7.84 -1.80 -5.93
CA VAL A 51 8.39 -2.80 -5.01
C VAL A 51 7.52 -4.05 -4.97
N VAL A 52 6.19 -3.87 -4.94
CA VAL A 52 5.25 -4.99 -5.03
C VAL A 52 5.46 -5.71 -6.37
N GLU A 53 5.49 -5.00 -7.49
CA GLU A 53 5.58 -5.61 -8.82
C GLU A 53 6.93 -6.25 -9.12
N GLY A 54 8.01 -5.79 -8.50
CA GLY A 54 9.34 -6.36 -8.65
C GLY A 54 9.54 -7.72 -7.98
N LYS A 55 8.57 -8.21 -7.21
CA LYS A 55 8.65 -9.51 -6.52
C LYS A 55 8.28 -10.68 -7.42
N ASP A 56 8.84 -11.86 -7.10
CA ASP A 56 8.55 -13.11 -7.81
C ASP A 56 7.23 -13.75 -7.34
N TRP A 57 6.11 -13.14 -7.72
CA TRP A 57 4.77 -13.68 -7.45
C TRP A 57 4.48 -14.97 -8.24
N ALA A 58 5.27 -15.28 -9.29
CA ALA A 58 5.12 -16.48 -10.09
C ALA A 58 5.40 -17.73 -9.27
N ARG A 59 6.36 -17.67 -8.35
CA ARG A 59 6.66 -18.73 -7.39
C ARG A 59 5.45 -19.20 -6.58
N CYS A 60 4.45 -18.33 -6.39
CA CYS A 60 3.25 -18.63 -5.60
C CYS A 60 1.96 -18.65 -6.43
N GLY A 61 2.06 -18.58 -7.77
CA GLY A 61 0.90 -18.57 -8.67
C GLY A 61 0.03 -17.31 -8.58
N GLN A 62 0.55 -16.21 -8.02
CA GLN A 62 -0.21 -14.99 -7.73
C GLN A 62 -0.01 -13.86 -8.76
N VAL A 63 0.78 -14.08 -9.82
CA VAL A 63 1.11 -13.04 -10.83
C VAL A 63 -0.12 -12.32 -11.36
N THR A 64 -1.13 -13.07 -11.83
CA THR A 64 -2.34 -12.50 -12.41
C THR A 64 -3.13 -11.69 -11.38
N MET A 65 -3.25 -12.18 -10.15
CA MET A 65 -3.98 -11.50 -9.10
C MET A 65 -3.30 -10.18 -8.70
N VAL A 66 -1.98 -10.21 -8.50
CA VAL A 66 -1.21 -9.01 -8.16
C VAL A 66 -1.23 -8.01 -9.31
N GLY A 67 -1.06 -8.46 -10.56
CA GLY A 67 -1.14 -7.58 -11.74
C GLY A 67 -2.50 -6.88 -11.86
N LEU A 68 -3.61 -7.63 -11.73
CA LEU A 68 -4.95 -7.02 -11.75
C LEU A 68 -5.14 -6.02 -10.62
N MET A 69 -4.65 -6.33 -9.42
CA MET A 69 -4.74 -5.42 -8.28
C MET A 69 -3.94 -4.14 -8.52
N THR A 70 -2.69 -4.23 -9.00
CA THR A 70 -1.87 -3.03 -9.24
C THR A 70 -2.42 -2.19 -10.39
N ASP A 71 -3.02 -2.80 -11.41
CA ASP A 71 -3.73 -2.09 -12.48
C ASP A 71 -4.96 -1.34 -11.96
N VAL A 72 -5.77 -1.97 -11.11
CA VAL A 72 -6.91 -1.29 -10.45
C VAL A 72 -6.44 -0.13 -9.57
N VAL A 73 -5.32 -0.27 -8.88
CA VAL A 73 -4.74 0.84 -8.11
C VAL A 73 -4.34 1.99 -9.02
N ARG A 74 -3.65 1.72 -10.13
CA ARG A 74 -3.29 2.77 -11.11
C ARG A 74 -4.52 3.48 -11.67
N ASP A 75 -5.54 2.72 -12.05
CA ASP A 75 -6.81 3.28 -12.54
C ASP A 75 -7.51 4.13 -11.49
N LYS A 76 -7.46 3.73 -10.22
CA LYS A 76 -7.97 4.55 -9.12
C LYS A 76 -7.22 5.88 -9.02
N LEU A 77 -5.89 5.88 -9.14
CA LEU A 77 -5.07 7.10 -9.06
C LEU A 77 -5.36 8.11 -10.17
N THR A 78 -5.75 7.67 -11.36
CA THR A 78 -6.07 8.55 -12.50
C THR A 78 -7.45 9.20 -12.38
N HIS A 79 -8.38 8.60 -11.63
CA HIS A 79 -9.76 9.05 -11.50
C HIS A 79 -10.07 9.66 -10.13
N GLU A 80 -9.38 10.75 -9.79
CA GLU A 80 -9.66 11.47 -8.55
C GLU A 80 -11.02 12.20 -8.60
N PRO A 81 -11.89 12.04 -7.59
CA PRO A 81 -13.20 12.67 -7.60
C PRO A 81 -13.13 14.18 -7.31
N ALA A 82 -14.10 14.91 -7.87
CA ALA A 82 -14.31 16.32 -7.58
C ALA A 82 -15.11 16.52 -6.29
N GLY A 83 -14.87 17.64 -5.61
CA GLY A 83 -15.58 18.04 -4.40
C GLY A 83 -14.96 17.53 -3.10
N VAL A 84 -14.96 18.37 -2.07
CA VAL A 84 -14.24 18.12 -0.81
C VAL A 84 -14.69 16.83 -0.13
N ALA A 85 -16.00 16.61 0.02
CA ALA A 85 -16.51 15.42 0.71
C ALA A 85 -16.09 14.11 0.01
N ALA A 86 -16.17 14.06 -1.32
CA ALA A 86 -15.74 12.91 -2.10
C ALA A 86 -14.23 12.68 -2.01
N ARG A 87 -13.44 13.76 -2.03
CA ARG A 87 -11.98 13.72 -1.82
C ARG A 87 -11.60 13.20 -0.43
N CYS A 88 -12.38 13.53 0.61
CA CYS A 88 -12.13 13.02 1.96
C CYS A 88 -12.37 11.50 2.06
N VAL A 89 -13.43 11.00 1.42
CA VAL A 89 -13.68 9.56 1.30
C VAL A 89 -12.60 8.89 0.46
N TYR A 90 -12.22 9.52 -0.64
CA TYR A 90 -11.15 9.04 -1.52
C TYR A 90 -9.81 8.92 -0.77
N ALA A 91 -9.46 9.86 0.10
CA ALA A 91 -8.27 9.76 0.95
C ALA A 91 -8.34 8.53 1.88
N GLN A 92 -9.51 8.23 2.47
CA GLN A 92 -9.69 7.00 3.26
C GLN A 92 -9.47 5.74 2.42
N GLU A 93 -9.96 5.73 1.18
CA GLU A 93 -9.75 4.61 0.26
C GLU A 93 -8.27 4.44 -0.08
N LEU A 94 -7.58 5.52 -0.45
CA LEU A 94 -6.15 5.50 -0.75
C LEU A 94 -5.33 5.04 0.47
N ALA A 95 -5.70 5.43 1.69
CA ALA A 95 -5.03 4.94 2.89
C ALA A 95 -5.20 3.42 3.10
N ARG A 96 -6.36 2.85 2.75
CA ARG A 96 -6.57 1.38 2.77
C ARG A 96 -5.75 0.68 1.69
N VAL A 97 -5.71 1.25 0.48
CA VAL A 97 -4.88 0.75 -0.62
C VAL A 97 -3.40 0.76 -0.22
N CYS A 98 -2.92 1.89 0.30
CA CYS A 98 -1.56 2.06 0.76
C CYS A 98 -1.20 1.05 1.87
N ARG A 99 -2.12 0.77 2.80
CA ARG A 99 -1.94 -0.30 3.81
C ARG A 99 -1.80 -1.68 3.19
N GLY A 100 -2.65 -2.02 2.22
CA GLY A 100 -2.57 -3.30 1.51
C GLY A 100 -1.25 -3.46 0.75
N LEU A 101 -0.86 -2.43 0.00
CA LEU A 101 0.41 -2.41 -0.73
C LEU A 101 1.62 -2.46 0.21
N LEU A 102 1.59 -1.76 1.35
CA LEU A 102 2.64 -1.83 2.35
C LEU A 102 2.78 -3.27 2.90
N GLY A 103 1.65 -3.93 3.19
CA GLY A 103 1.65 -5.34 3.60
C GLY A 103 2.30 -6.25 2.56
N LEU A 104 1.94 -6.11 1.29
CA LEU A 104 2.55 -6.87 0.18
C LEU A 104 4.02 -6.52 -0.03
N ALA A 105 4.41 -5.25 0.10
CA ALA A 105 5.79 -4.81 -0.02
C ALA A 105 6.67 -5.34 1.11
N LEU A 106 6.12 -5.59 2.30
CA LEU A 106 6.83 -6.17 3.44
C LEU A 106 6.80 -7.71 3.49
N THR A 107 5.90 -8.36 2.76
CA THR A 107 5.71 -9.82 2.76
C THR A 107 6.45 -10.49 1.61
N GLU A 108 7.17 -11.59 1.84
CA GLU A 108 7.75 -12.37 0.73
C GLU A 108 6.68 -13.25 0.07
N PRO A 109 6.73 -13.46 -1.26
CA PRO A 109 5.82 -14.37 -1.94
C PRO A 109 5.80 -15.76 -1.26
N GLY A 110 4.61 -16.19 -0.82
CA GLY A 110 4.39 -17.50 -0.20
C GLY A 110 4.40 -17.50 1.33
N ASP A 111 4.70 -16.38 1.98
CA ASP A 111 4.52 -16.24 3.44
C ASP A 111 3.03 -16.26 3.83
N GLU A 112 2.16 -15.75 2.95
CA GLU A 112 0.71 -15.69 3.16
C GLU A 112 0.08 -17.09 3.33
N GLN A 113 0.53 -18.07 2.55
CA GLN A 113 0.07 -19.46 2.62
C GLN A 113 0.56 -20.17 3.89
N ARG A 114 1.74 -19.81 4.41
CA ARG A 114 2.26 -20.38 5.66
C ARG A 114 1.42 -19.96 6.87
N HIS A 115 0.82 -18.78 6.85
CA HIS A 115 -0.07 -18.33 7.93
C HIS A 115 -1.48 -18.92 7.86
N GLN A 116 -1.95 -19.33 6.68
CA GLN A 116 -3.24 -20.01 6.53
C GLN A 116 -3.18 -21.50 6.86
N ALA A 117 -2.06 -22.19 6.57
CA ALA A 117 -1.89 -23.61 6.89
C ALA A 117 -1.61 -23.89 8.38
N ALA A 118 -1.39 -22.85 9.19
CA ALA A 118 -1.12 -22.94 10.62
C ALA A 118 -2.35 -22.60 11.50
N ARG A 119 -3.53 -22.48 10.90
CA ARG A 119 -4.83 -22.31 11.58
C ARG A 119 -5.72 -23.52 11.32
#